data_AF-A0A1D2W815-F1
#
_entry.id   AF-A0A1D2W815-F1
#
_cell.length_a   1.000
_cell.length_b   1.000
_cell.length_c   1.000
_cell.angle_alpha   90.00
_cell.angle_beta   90.00
_cell.angle_gamma   90.00
#
_symmetry.space_group_name_H-M   'P 1'
#
loop_
_entity.id
_entity.type
_entity.pdbx_description
1 polymer ?
#
loop_
_entity_poly.entity_id
_entity_poly.type
_entity_poly.pdbx_seq_one_letter_code
_entity_poly.pdbx_strand_id
1 'polypeptide(L)'
;MNKLFQKDIIFVILLALIPLILTLIKGSGKYIEVVIPFVVLMFFLPGYAIFRAAYPKKTGYAAKIVVGIVLSIVILALLTSTTNPNKIHMKSLIQTLAEITLFFAVVAYIREFSGFKNKENRYITCKSCGGYYKLKEDESLDDFGACRCGGELKYAPKYFKPEK
;
A
#
# COMPACT_ATOMS: atom_id res chain seq x y z
N MET A 1 4.67 -1.69 15.28
CA MET A 1 5.09 -2.06 13.92
C MET A 1 4.36 -3.31 13.52
N ASN A 2 3.33 -3.24 12.67
CA ASN A 2 2.90 -4.44 11.97
C ASN A 2 4.01 -4.81 10.96
N LYS A 3 5.06 -5.49 11.43
CA LYS A 3 6.23 -5.92 10.65
C LYS A 3 5.81 -6.62 9.35
N LEU A 4 4.65 -7.27 9.35
CA LEU A 4 4.05 -7.89 8.18
C LEU A 4 3.77 -6.89 7.05
N PHE A 5 3.29 -5.70 7.38
CA PHE A 5 2.81 -4.72 6.41
C PHE A 5 3.91 -4.00 5.63
N GLN A 6 5.01 -3.62 6.31
CA GLN A 6 6.19 -3.08 5.62
C GLN A 6 6.83 -4.15 4.72
N LYS A 7 6.83 -5.41 5.18
CA LYS A 7 7.32 -6.53 4.39
C LYS A 7 6.53 -6.72 3.10
N ASP A 8 5.21 -6.56 3.12
CA ASP A 8 4.37 -6.70 1.93
C ASP A 8 4.74 -5.70 0.82
N ILE A 9 4.89 -4.41 1.15
CA ILE A 9 5.25 -3.38 0.14
C ILE A 9 6.69 -3.56 -0.34
N ILE A 10 7.63 -3.87 0.56
CA ILE A 10 9.01 -4.18 0.19
C ILE A 10 9.06 -5.40 -0.74
N PHE A 11 8.27 -6.43 -0.44
CA PHE A 11 8.15 -7.63 -1.28
C PHE A 11 7.60 -7.29 -2.67
N VAL A 12 6.57 -6.45 -2.76
CA VAL A 12 6.02 -5.94 -4.04
C VAL A 12 7.09 -5.20 -4.86
N ILE A 13 7.88 -4.33 -4.22
CA ILE A 13 8.98 -3.61 -4.89
C ILE A 13 10.03 -4.59 -5.41
N LEU A 14 10.49 -5.53 -4.58
CA LEU A 14 11.46 -6.54 -4.98
C LEU A 14 10.96 -7.39 -6.15
N LEU A 15 9.69 -7.81 -6.11
CA LEU A 15 9.09 -8.65 -7.15
C LEU A 15 8.88 -7.88 -8.46
N ALA A 16 8.65 -6.57 -8.41
CA ALA A 16 8.57 -5.70 -9.59
C ALA A 16 9.95 -5.39 -10.21
N LEU A 17 11.04 -5.45 -9.45
CA LEU A 17 12.40 -5.26 -9.97
C LEU A 17 12.92 -6.47 -10.75
N ILE A 18 12.53 -7.69 -10.37
CA ILE A 18 12.91 -8.93 -11.07
C ILE A 18 12.63 -8.86 -12.58
N PRO A 19 11.40 -8.56 -13.06
CA PRO A 19 11.12 -8.50 -14.49
C PRO A 19 11.91 -7.39 -15.21
N LEU A 20 12.14 -6.24 -14.56
CA LEU A 20 12.99 -5.17 -15.12
C LEU A 20 14.43 -5.66 -15.34
N ILE A 21 15.03 -6.27 -14.31
CA ILE A 21 16.40 -6.80 -14.38
C ILE A 21 16.50 -7.92 -15.43
N LEU A 22 15.51 -8.82 -15.50
CA LEU A 22 15.47 -9.89 -16.50
C LEU A 22 15.37 -9.35 -17.94
N THR A 23 14.70 -8.22 -18.17
CA THR A 23 14.67 -7.60 -19.51
C THR A 23 16.00 -6.96 -19.92
N LEU A 24 16.84 -6.56 -18.95
CA LEU A 24 18.16 -5.97 -19.18
C LEU A 24 19.24 -7.02 -19.40
N ILE A 25 19.13 -8.18 -18.76
CA ILE A 25 20.03 -9.31 -18.97
C ILE A 25 19.68 -9.91 -20.33
N LYS A 26 20.43 -9.52 -21.37
CA LYS A 26 20.30 -10.03 -22.72
C LYS A 26 20.71 -11.50 -22.77
N GLY A 27 19.82 -12.41 -22.39
CA GLY A 27 20.03 -13.84 -22.55
C GLY A 27 19.48 -14.70 -21.42
N SER A 28 18.40 -15.41 -21.70
CA SER A 28 18.29 -16.85 -21.44
C SER A 28 17.04 -17.37 -22.15
N GLY A 29 17.20 -18.27 -23.10
CA GLY A 29 16.10 -18.88 -23.88
C GLY A 29 15.20 -19.82 -23.07
N LYS A 30 15.20 -19.73 -21.73
CA LYS A 30 14.35 -20.54 -20.84
C LYS A 30 13.12 -19.73 -20.46
N TYR A 31 12.09 -19.82 -21.31
CA TYR A 31 10.80 -19.14 -21.13
C TYR A 31 10.15 -19.37 -19.75
N ILE A 32 10.39 -20.51 -19.10
CA ILE A 32 9.67 -20.95 -17.89
C ILE A 32 10.08 -20.16 -16.63
N GLU A 33 11.37 -19.83 -16.46
CA GLU A 33 11.87 -19.04 -15.31
C GLU A 33 11.49 -17.55 -15.41
N VAL A 34 11.22 -17.12 -16.64
CA VAL A 34 10.82 -15.77 -17.01
C VAL A 34 9.31 -15.63 -16.72
N VAL A 35 8.45 -16.52 -17.21
CA VAL A 35 6.98 -16.37 -17.20
C VAL A 35 6.33 -16.18 -15.81
N ILE A 36 6.80 -16.88 -14.77
CA ILE A 36 6.16 -16.85 -13.44
C ILE A 36 6.11 -15.43 -12.83
N PRO A 37 7.24 -14.71 -12.67
CA PRO A 37 7.21 -13.34 -12.18
C PRO A 37 6.42 -12.39 -13.09
N PHE A 38 6.32 -12.65 -14.41
CA PHE A 38 5.49 -11.84 -15.30
C PHE A 38 3.99 -12.03 -15.06
N VAL A 39 3.52 -13.25 -14.84
CA VAL A 39 2.09 -13.50 -14.54
C VAL A 39 1.70 -12.77 -13.26
N VAL A 40 2.55 -12.82 -12.22
CA VAL A 40 2.29 -12.10 -10.97
C VAL A 40 2.29 -10.58 -11.18
N LEU A 41 3.21 -10.05 -11.99
CA LEU A 41 3.25 -8.64 -12.37
C LEU A 41 1.99 -8.23 -13.14
N MET A 42 1.50 -9.07 -14.04
CA MET A 42 0.41 -8.73 -14.95
C MET A 42 -0.96 -8.74 -14.26
N PHE A 43 -1.18 -9.66 -13.30
CA PHE A 43 -2.51 -9.89 -12.73
C PHE A 43 -2.72 -9.35 -11.32
N PHE A 44 -1.66 -9.04 -10.57
CA PHE A 44 -1.80 -8.78 -9.13
C PHE A 44 -1.08 -7.53 -8.64
N LEU A 45 0.18 -7.34 -9.01
CA LEU A 45 1.05 -6.32 -8.44
C LEU A 45 0.63 -4.86 -8.69
N PRO A 46 0.31 -4.41 -9.93
CA PRO A 46 -0.04 -3.01 -10.19
C PRO A 46 -1.32 -2.60 -9.47
N GLY A 47 -2.37 -3.42 -9.54
CA GLY A 47 -3.62 -3.12 -8.86
C GLY A 47 -3.51 -3.18 -7.34
N TYR A 48 -2.71 -4.10 -6.80
CA TYR A 48 -2.40 -4.12 -5.36
C TYR A 48 -1.65 -2.85 -4.94
N ALA A 49 -0.62 -2.43 -5.68
CA ALA A 49 0.15 -1.22 -5.39
C ALA A 49 -0.73 0.04 -5.38
N ILE A 50 -1.62 0.17 -6.37
CA ILE A 50 -2.56 1.29 -6.46
C ILE A 50 -3.56 1.27 -5.31
N PHE A 51 -4.17 0.12 -5.02
CA PHE A 51 -5.12 -0.01 -3.92
C PHE A 51 -4.51 0.43 -2.59
N ARG A 52 -3.24 0.04 -2.36
CA ARG A 52 -2.51 0.39 -1.15
C ARG A 52 -2.11 1.86 -1.11
N ALA A 53 -1.77 2.45 -2.26
CA ALA A 53 -1.54 3.89 -2.37
C ALA A 53 -2.82 4.69 -2.08
N ALA A 54 -3.99 4.22 -2.55
CA ALA A 54 -5.26 4.92 -2.47
C ALA A 54 -5.98 4.77 -1.11
N TYR A 55 -5.99 3.57 -0.53
CA TYR A 55 -6.75 3.25 0.68
C TYR A 55 -5.83 2.78 1.82
N PRO A 56 -5.36 3.70 2.68
CA PRO A 56 -4.37 3.38 3.68
C PRO A 56 -4.89 2.40 4.75
N LYS A 57 -6.10 2.55 5.34
CA LYS A 57 -6.60 1.67 6.43
C LYS A 57 -8.14 1.55 6.47
N LYS A 58 -8.62 0.39 6.98
CA LYS A 58 -10.02 -0.09 7.20
C LYS A 58 -10.62 -1.11 6.21
N THR A 59 -9.89 -1.62 5.22
CA THR A 59 -10.37 -2.71 4.33
C THR A 59 -9.86 -4.09 4.75
N GLY A 60 -10.75 -5.09 4.77
CA GLY A 60 -10.41 -6.50 5.06
C GLY A 60 -9.49 -7.10 4.01
N TYR A 61 -8.68 -8.11 4.37
CA TYR A 61 -7.65 -8.70 3.50
C TYR A 61 -8.20 -9.20 2.16
N ALA A 62 -9.35 -9.90 2.18
CA ALA A 62 -10.02 -10.39 0.98
C ALA A 62 -10.42 -9.25 0.02
N ALA A 63 -10.94 -8.15 0.55
CA ALA A 63 -11.31 -6.98 -0.27
C ALA A 63 -10.08 -6.37 -0.96
N LYS A 64 -8.91 -6.37 -0.30
CA LYS A 64 -7.67 -5.86 -0.92
C LYS A 64 -7.25 -6.70 -2.12
N ILE A 65 -7.34 -8.03 -1.99
CA ILE A 65 -6.99 -8.96 -3.06
C ILE A 65 -7.97 -8.80 -4.23
N VAL A 66 -9.27 -8.84 -3.95
CA VAL A 66 -10.31 -8.76 -4.99
C VAL A 66 -10.21 -7.43 -5.75
N VAL A 67 -10.14 -6.31 -5.03
CA VAL A 67 -10.02 -4.99 -5.67
C VAL A 67 -8.70 -4.89 -6.44
N GLY A 68 -7.59 -5.39 -5.90
CA GLY A 68 -6.31 -5.40 -6.60
C GLY A 68 -6.33 -6.19 -7.92
N ILE A 69 -6.98 -7.35 -7.94
CA ILE A 69 -7.16 -8.16 -9.16
C ILE A 69 -8.02 -7.41 -10.17
N VAL A 70 -9.19 -6.91 -9.75
CA VAL A 70 -10.11 -6.16 -10.62
C VAL A 70 -9.40 -4.95 -11.23
N LEU A 71 -8.66 -4.20 -10.42
CA LEU A 71 -7.94 -3.02 -10.89
C LEU A 71 -6.84 -3.40 -11.89
N SER A 72 -6.13 -4.50 -11.68
CA SER A 72 -5.09 -5.00 -12.60
C SER A 72 -5.69 -5.40 -13.95
N ILE A 73 -6.84 -6.08 -13.96
CA ILE A 73 -7.57 -6.44 -15.18
C ILE A 73 -8.02 -5.18 -15.94
N VAL A 74 -8.55 -4.18 -15.23
CA VAL A 74 -8.96 -2.90 -15.84
C VAL A 74 -7.77 -2.18 -16.48
N ILE A 75 -6.63 -2.11 -15.79
CA ILE A 75 -5.41 -1.50 -16.33
C ILE A 75 -4.95 -2.21 -17.60
N LEU A 76 -4.93 -3.54 -17.57
CA LEU A 76 -4.53 -4.33 -18.74
C LEU A 76 -5.46 -4.07 -19.93
N ALA A 77 -6.78 -4.04 -19.71
CA ALA A 77 -7.77 -3.75 -20.75
C ALA A 77 -7.60 -2.34 -21.33
N LEU A 78 -7.28 -1.33 -20.52
CA LEU A 78 -7.02 0.03 -20.97
C LEU A 78 -5.74 0.14 -21.82
N LEU A 79 -4.68 -0.56 -21.40
CA LEU A 79 -3.41 -0.59 -22.15
C LEU A 79 -3.55 -1.28 -23.51
N THR A 80 -4.31 -2.38 -23.58
CA THR A 80 -4.55 -3.08 -24.85
C THR A 80 -5.57 -2.34 -25.73
N SER A 81 -6.51 -1.60 -25.16
CA SER A 81 -7.48 -0.80 -25.94
C SER A 81 -6.87 0.44 -26.60
N THR A 82 -5.82 1.02 -26.02
CA THR A 82 -5.15 2.23 -26.54
C THR A 82 -4.05 1.90 -27.55
N THR A 83 -3.59 0.65 -27.59
CA THR A 83 -2.54 0.19 -28.50
C THR A 83 -3.13 -0.56 -29.68
N ASN A 84 -2.61 -0.30 -30.89
CA ASN A 84 -3.03 -1.05 -32.08
C ASN A 84 -2.65 -2.53 -31.89
N PRO A 85 -3.60 -3.49 -31.96
CA PRO A 85 -3.34 -4.90 -31.67
C PRO A 85 -2.18 -5.51 -32.46
N ASN A 86 -1.90 -4.99 -33.66
CA ASN A 86 -0.79 -5.46 -34.51
C ASN A 86 0.60 -4.92 -34.12
N LYS A 87 0.71 -3.97 -33.18
CA LYS A 87 1.99 -3.36 -32.74
C LYS A 87 2.34 -3.66 -31.28
N ILE A 88 1.59 -4.52 -30.60
CA ILE A 88 1.82 -4.81 -29.19
C ILE A 88 3.06 -5.68 -29.04
N HIS A 89 4.20 -5.04 -28.77
CA HIS A 89 5.40 -5.74 -28.36
C HIS A 89 5.29 -6.10 -26.87
N MET A 90 5.28 -7.41 -26.56
CA MET A 90 5.20 -7.93 -25.19
C MET A 90 6.21 -7.31 -24.23
N LYS A 91 7.43 -7.00 -24.72
CA LYS A 91 8.46 -6.32 -23.93
C LYS A 91 8.03 -4.91 -23.49
N SER A 92 7.38 -4.16 -24.37
CA SER A 92 6.91 -2.80 -24.07
C SER A 92 5.83 -2.83 -23.00
N LEU A 93 4.90 -3.79 -23.08
CA LEU A 93 3.80 -3.93 -22.13
C LEU A 93 4.31 -4.27 -20.71
N ILE A 94 5.28 -5.19 -20.63
CA ILE A 94 5.93 -5.57 -19.38
C ILE A 94 6.64 -4.36 -18.74
N GLN A 95 7.39 -3.62 -19.54
CA GLN A 95 8.14 -2.46 -19.05
C GLN A 95 7.20 -1.39 -18.50
N THR A 96 6.14 -1.05 -19.24
CA THR A 96 5.14 -0.06 -18.80
C THR A 96 4.43 -0.51 -17.52
N LEU A 97 4.04 -1.78 -17.40
CA LEU A 97 3.40 -2.31 -16.20
C LEU A 97 4.35 -2.28 -14.99
N ALA A 98 5.63 -2.61 -15.17
CA ALA A 98 6.63 -2.56 -14.11
C ALA A 98 6.87 -1.13 -13.63
N GLU A 99 6.99 -0.17 -14.54
CA GLU A 99 7.15 1.26 -14.23
C GLU A 99 5.96 1.80 -13.43
N ILE A 100 4.72 1.50 -13.88
CA ILE A 100 3.49 1.87 -13.16
C ILE A 100 3.48 1.25 -11.76
N THR A 101 3.77 -0.04 -11.64
CA THR A 101 3.80 -0.76 -10.37
C THR A 101 4.80 -0.12 -9.40
N LEU A 102 6.01 0.18 -9.87
CA LEU A 102 7.07 0.77 -9.06
C LEU A 102 6.68 2.16 -8.59
N PHE A 103 6.14 3.00 -9.48
CA PHE A 103 5.66 4.34 -9.13
C PHE A 103 4.62 4.29 -8.01
N PHE A 104 3.59 3.47 -8.14
CA PHE A 104 2.54 3.36 -7.12
C PHE A 104 3.04 2.69 -5.84
N ALA A 105 3.97 1.74 -5.92
CA ALA A 105 4.58 1.13 -4.74
C ALA A 105 5.40 2.16 -3.94
N VAL A 106 6.14 3.04 -4.61
CA VAL A 106 6.87 4.15 -3.98
C VAL A 106 5.89 5.15 -3.36
N VAL A 107 4.82 5.53 -4.06
CA VAL A 107 3.78 6.41 -3.49
C VAL A 107 3.15 5.79 -2.25
N ALA A 108 2.81 4.50 -2.29
CA ALA A 108 2.28 3.77 -1.13
C ALA A 108 3.28 3.75 0.04
N TYR A 109 4.56 3.52 -0.25
CA TYR A 109 5.64 3.55 0.75
C TYR A 109 5.78 4.94 1.40
N ILE A 110 5.84 6.01 0.60
CA ILE A 110 5.96 7.40 1.08
C ILE A 110 4.74 7.78 1.91
N ARG A 111 3.52 7.48 1.44
CA ARG A 111 2.29 7.76 2.17
C ARG A 111 2.27 7.07 3.54
N GLU A 112 2.65 5.80 3.60
CA GLU A 112 2.69 5.08 4.87
C GLU A 112 3.80 5.62 5.80
N PHE A 113 4.97 5.97 5.26
CA PHE A 113 6.05 6.55 6.04
C PHE A 113 5.67 7.91 6.64
N SER A 114 4.97 8.75 5.88
CA SER A 114 4.43 10.02 6.37
C SER A 114 3.35 9.83 7.45
N GLY A 115 2.52 8.79 7.32
CA GLY A 115 1.54 8.40 8.33
C GLY A 115 2.17 7.88 9.63
N PHE A 116 3.36 7.27 9.57
CA PHE A 116 4.11 6.81 10.75
C PHE A 116 4.68 7.97 11.57
N LYS A 117 5.30 8.97 10.92
CA LYS A 117 5.87 10.14 11.61
C LYS A 117 4.84 10.94 12.41
N ASN A 118 3.55 10.82 12.04
CA ASN A 118 2.44 11.47 12.74
C ASN A 118 1.78 10.57 13.82
N LYS A 119 2.24 9.33 14.00
CA LYS A 119 1.64 8.31 14.89
C LYS A 119 2.41 8.05 16.18
N GLU A 120 3.68 8.43 16.27
CA GLU A 120 4.40 8.37 17.55
C GLU A 120 3.76 9.34 18.55
N ASN A 121 3.30 8.80 19.69
CA ASN A 121 2.70 9.56 20.80
C ASN A 121 1.33 10.20 20.53
N ARG A 122 0.44 9.52 19.80
CA ARG A 122 -0.98 9.93 19.75
C ARG A 122 -1.71 9.48 21.02
N TYR A 123 -1.88 10.41 21.94
CA TYR A 123 -2.77 10.26 23.09
C TYR A 123 -4.08 10.99 22.81
N ILE A 124 -5.17 10.51 23.39
CA ILE A 124 -6.39 11.28 23.58
C ILE A 124 -6.49 11.68 25.05
N THR A 125 -6.96 12.88 25.33
CA THR A 125 -7.16 13.40 26.69
C THR A 125 -8.58 13.90 26.87
N CYS A 126 -9.09 13.79 28.09
CA CYS A 126 -10.37 14.34 28.48
C CYS A 126 -10.20 15.77 29.01
N LYS A 127 -11.00 16.71 28.52
CA LYS A 127 -10.97 18.10 29.04
C LYS A 127 -11.43 18.22 30.49
N SER A 128 -12.34 17.34 30.92
CA SER A 128 -13.04 17.49 32.21
C SER A 128 -12.27 16.87 33.36
N CYS A 129 -11.73 15.65 33.18
CA CYS A 129 -11.02 14.93 34.25
C CYS A 129 -9.50 14.81 34.02
N GLY A 130 -8.98 15.27 32.87
CA GLY A 130 -7.56 15.10 32.52
C GLY A 130 -7.14 13.66 32.20
N GLY A 131 -8.07 12.69 32.25
CA GLY A 131 -7.79 11.30 31.91
C GLY A 131 -7.25 11.16 30.50
N TYR A 132 -6.28 10.28 30.31
CA TYR A 132 -5.61 10.07 29.03
C TYR A 132 -5.70 8.61 28.58
N TYR A 133 -5.63 8.40 27.28
CA TYR A 133 -5.57 7.07 26.67
C TYR A 133 -4.61 7.10 25.47
N LYS A 134 -3.75 6.08 25.38
CA LYS A 134 -2.83 5.93 24.25
C LYS A 134 -3.54 5.15 23.14
N LEU A 135 -3.77 5.79 22.01
CA LEU A 135 -4.39 5.14 20.86
C LEU A 135 -3.51 4.02 20.32
N LYS A 136 -4.11 2.89 19.98
CA LYS A 136 -3.45 1.83 19.20
C LYS A 136 -3.23 2.26 17.74
N GLU A 137 -2.54 1.43 16.96
CA GLU A 137 -2.14 1.74 15.58
C GLU A 137 -3.34 1.95 14.64
N ASP A 138 -4.48 1.34 14.96
CA ASP A 138 -5.74 1.29 14.22
C ASP A 138 -6.87 2.12 14.83
N GLU A 139 -6.69 2.62 16.05
CA GLU A 139 -7.67 3.46 16.74
C GLU A 139 -7.51 4.95 16.36
N SER A 140 -8.64 5.63 16.29
CA SER A 140 -8.80 7.06 16.03
C SER A 140 -9.72 7.69 17.08
N LEU A 141 -9.73 9.02 17.19
CA LEU A 141 -10.59 9.71 18.16
C LEU A 141 -12.08 9.37 17.95
N ASP A 142 -12.48 9.17 16.69
CA ASP A 142 -13.87 8.88 16.30
C ASP A 142 -14.35 7.49 16.75
N ASP A 143 -13.43 6.57 17.09
CA ASP A 143 -13.79 5.27 17.63
C ASP A 143 -14.18 5.35 19.13
N PHE A 144 -14.06 6.53 19.74
CA PHE A 144 -14.41 6.81 21.13
C PHE A 144 -15.58 7.81 21.22
N GLY A 145 -16.53 7.53 22.11
CA GLY A 145 -17.60 8.47 22.45
C GLY A 145 -17.12 9.53 23.45
N ALA A 146 -17.75 9.56 24.63
CA ALA A 146 -17.32 10.41 25.73
C ALA A 146 -16.34 9.68 26.66
N CYS A 147 -15.59 10.46 27.44
CA CYS A 147 -14.85 9.92 28.58
C CYS A 147 -15.83 9.25 29.57
N ARG A 148 -15.34 8.34 30.42
CA ARG A 148 -16.16 7.72 31.50
C ARG A 148 -16.79 8.74 32.45
N CYS A 149 -16.21 9.93 32.57
CA CYS A 149 -16.77 11.03 33.35
C CYS A 149 -17.82 11.87 32.59
N GLY A 150 -18.15 11.52 31.34
CA GLY A 150 -19.02 12.30 30.46
C GLY A 150 -18.34 13.45 29.72
N GLY A 151 -17.04 13.68 29.95
CA GLY A 151 -16.27 14.77 29.31
C GLY A 151 -15.89 14.50 27.85
N GLU A 152 -15.67 15.58 27.09
CA GLU A 152 -15.26 15.55 25.68
C GLU A 152 -13.78 15.15 25.54
N LEU A 153 -13.52 14.25 24.59
CA LEU A 153 -12.17 13.74 24.27
C LEU A 153 -11.54 14.54 23.13
N LYS A 154 -10.23 14.77 23.23
CA LYS A 154 -9.43 15.47 22.20
C LYS A 154 -8.06 14.83 22.02
N TYR A 155 -7.42 15.06 20.88
CA TYR A 155 -6.01 14.70 20.69
C TYR A 155 -5.12 15.49 21.65
N ALA A 156 -4.18 14.79 22.28
CA ALA A 156 -3.15 15.39 23.09
C ALA A 156 -2.16 16.18 22.23
N PRO A 157 -1.56 17.25 22.78
CA PRO A 157 -0.48 17.96 22.10
C PRO A 157 0.72 17.04 21.87
N LYS A 158 1.53 17.31 20.83
CA LYS A 158 2.68 16.47 20.44
C LYS A 158 3.69 16.22 21.56
N TYR A 159 3.78 17.14 22.52
CA TYR A 159 4.72 17.08 23.64
C TYR A 159 4.10 16.50 24.91
N PHE A 160 2.87 15.98 24.84
CA PHE A 160 2.19 15.37 25.97
C PHE A 160 2.98 14.16 26.48
N LYS A 161 3.40 14.22 27.73
CA LYS A 161 4.02 13.11 28.45
C LYS A 161 3.11 12.75 29.63
N PRO A 162 2.61 11.51 29.71
CA PRO A 162 1.89 11.09 30.90
C PRO A 162 2.85 11.07 32.10
N GLU A 163 2.45 11.72 33.19
CA GLU A 163 3.13 11.58 34.48
C GLU A 163 2.94 10.14 34.98
N LYS A 164 4.04 9.52 35.42
CA LYS A 164 4.07 8.13 35.91
C LYS A 164 3.51 8.03 37.31
#